data_AF-A0A382SZ92-F1
#
_entry.id   AF-A0A382SZ92-F1
#
_cell.length_a   1.000
_cell.length_b   1.000
_cell.length_c   1.000
_cell.angle_alpha   90.00
_cell.angle_beta   90.00
_cell.angle_gamma   90.00
#
_symmetry.space_group_name_H-M   'P 1'
#
loop_
_entity.id
_entity.type
_entity.pdbx_description
1 polymer ?
#
loop_
_entity_poly.entity_id
_entity_poly.type
_entity_poly.pdbx_seq_one_letter_code
_entity_poly.pdbx_strand_id
1 'polypeptide(L)'
;MNRWPGVSIQIDMISEGPPVSDNLVLDLQGNNLDYLEMVSEEIKSKMKKIPGTRNVSTSLGQTRNEIQINVDYDRASLLGVSAGSISTTVAGAMYGIEVTQFTDGLEEIPVTLKLDMKNSEAIQKLKRLKVMSVNRIPIALNDVADIEIAPGQSFIYRKDFERTVSVSTDMDENTDASDIKRKLNEGIKDIFIPEGVKIEYSGIYDDTQESFQSLAKSMGIAFLIILVLLSAQFKSLMQPIIIAITIPLAFVGVVFGLMITRVAFGLMAFFGLVALTGVVVNDAIVLISHINDLRREGIPYLEAII
;
A
#
# COMPACT_ATOMS: atom_id res chain seq x y z
N MET A 1 -8.83 17.79 -21.21
CA MET A 1 -8.46 16.35 -21.16
C MET A 1 -9.69 15.44 -21.29
N ASN A 2 -10.68 15.78 -22.15
CA ASN A 2 -12.04 15.22 -22.11
C ASN A 2 -12.43 14.46 -23.40
N ARG A 3 -11.48 13.90 -24.14
CA ARG A 3 -11.74 13.29 -25.47
C ARG A 3 -12.22 11.83 -25.41
N TRP A 4 -12.13 11.16 -24.27
CA TRP A 4 -12.47 9.74 -24.12
C TRP A 4 -13.16 9.49 -22.76
N PRO A 5 -14.49 9.52 -22.69
CA PRO A 5 -15.21 9.19 -21.46
C PRO A 5 -14.92 7.73 -21.06
N GLY A 6 -14.58 7.50 -19.80
CA GLY A 6 -14.32 6.17 -19.24
C GLY A 6 -12.87 5.66 -19.31
N VAL A 7 -11.93 6.45 -19.86
CA VAL A 7 -10.50 6.09 -19.91
C VAL A 7 -9.74 6.79 -18.79
N SER A 8 -9.18 6.02 -17.85
CA SER A 8 -8.19 6.51 -16.88
C SER A 8 -6.79 6.37 -17.46
N ILE A 9 -6.12 7.49 -17.73
CA ILE A 9 -4.72 7.51 -18.16
C ILE A 9 -3.87 7.78 -16.92
N GLN A 10 -3.04 6.81 -16.54
CA GLN A 10 -2.00 6.96 -15.54
C GLN A 10 -0.65 7.08 -16.25
N ILE A 11 0.20 7.99 -15.76
CA ILE A 11 1.56 8.17 -16.27
C ILE A 11 2.47 7.75 -15.12
N ASP A 12 3.06 6.57 -15.28
CA ASP A 12 4.03 6.04 -14.33
C ASP A 12 5.44 6.29 -14.87
N MET A 13 6.31 6.88 -14.05
CA MET A 13 7.73 6.94 -14.37
C MET A 13 8.38 5.61 -13.98
N ILE A 14 9.12 5.01 -14.91
CA ILE A 14 9.91 3.82 -14.62
C ILE A 14 11.03 4.24 -13.66
N SER A 15 10.93 3.79 -12.41
CA SER A 15 11.98 3.96 -11.40
C SER A 15 12.87 2.71 -11.36
N GLU A 16 14.16 2.86 -11.64
CA GLU A 16 15.15 1.80 -11.40
C GLU A 16 15.55 1.77 -9.91
N GLY A 17 15.22 0.68 -9.21
CA GLY A 17 15.47 0.49 -7.78
C GLY A 17 14.32 -0.27 -7.10
N PRO A 18 14.39 -0.55 -5.77
CA PRO A 18 13.19 -0.92 -5.03
C PRO A 18 12.10 0.13 -5.33
N PRO A 19 10.84 -0.26 -5.57
CA PRO A 19 9.81 0.69 -5.94
C PRO A 19 9.80 1.83 -4.92
N VAL A 20 10.20 3.03 -5.32
CA VAL A 20 9.99 4.25 -4.53
C VAL A 20 8.69 4.81 -5.07
N SER A 21 7.59 4.21 -4.65
CA SER A 21 6.29 4.81 -4.91
C SER A 21 6.22 6.03 -4.00
N ASP A 22 6.24 7.22 -4.60
CA ASP A 22 5.88 8.48 -3.95
C ASP A 22 4.37 8.48 -3.67
N ASN A 23 3.91 7.42 -3.02
CA ASN A 23 2.51 7.11 -2.86
C ASN A 23 2.19 7.20 -1.38
N LEU A 24 1.48 8.25 -1.00
CA LEU A 24 0.83 8.31 0.29
C LEU A 24 -0.39 7.39 0.22
N VAL A 25 -0.42 6.37 1.08
CA VAL A 25 -1.54 5.44 1.18
C VAL A 25 -2.22 5.61 2.52
N LEU A 26 -3.55 5.62 2.51
CA LEU A 26 -4.39 5.66 3.69
C LEU A 26 -5.29 4.42 3.68
N ASP A 27 -5.10 3.54 4.65
CA ASP A 27 -5.89 2.32 4.84
C ASP A 27 -7.07 2.60 5.76
N LEU A 28 -8.26 2.19 5.31
CA LEU A 28 -9.51 2.24 6.04
C LEU A 28 -9.91 0.81 6.39
N GLN A 29 -9.86 0.46 7.67
CA GLN A 29 -10.15 -0.88 8.15
C GLN A 29 -11.49 -0.92 8.87
N GLY A 30 -12.30 -1.95 8.61
CA GLY A 30 -13.59 -2.10 9.27
C GLY A 30 -14.40 -3.28 8.75
N ASN A 31 -15.49 -3.62 9.44
CA ASN A 31 -16.31 -4.78 9.08
C ASN A 31 -17.40 -4.46 8.05
N ASN A 32 -17.91 -3.22 8.03
CA ASN A 32 -18.98 -2.79 7.14
C ASN A 32 -18.38 -2.16 5.87
N LEU A 33 -18.59 -2.80 4.71
CA LEU A 33 -18.05 -2.34 3.44
C LEU A 33 -18.68 -1.02 2.99
N ASP A 34 -19.97 -0.82 3.23
CA ASP A 34 -20.68 0.41 2.84
C ASP A 34 -20.13 1.63 3.59
N TYR A 35 -19.75 1.45 4.85
CA TYR A 35 -19.11 2.50 5.65
C TYR A 35 -17.69 2.79 5.14
N LEU A 36 -16.93 1.75 4.78
CA LEU A 36 -15.60 1.93 4.19
C LEU A 36 -15.67 2.65 2.84
N GLU A 37 -16.65 2.31 2.00
CA GLU A 37 -16.88 2.97 0.71
C GLU A 37 -17.20 4.45 0.90
N MET A 38 -18.19 4.76 1.73
CA MET A 38 -18.59 6.14 2.02
C MET A 38 -17.41 7.00 2.50
N VAL A 39 -16.66 6.50 3.50
CA VAL A 39 -15.51 7.23 4.07
C VAL A 39 -14.39 7.34 3.05
N SER A 40 -14.12 6.30 2.26
CA SER A 40 -13.05 6.30 1.25
C SER A 40 -13.30 7.30 0.12
N GLU A 41 -14.53 7.43 -0.37
CA GLU A 41 -14.86 8.39 -1.42
C GLU A 41 -14.82 9.83 -0.91
N GLU A 42 -15.21 10.06 0.35
CA GLU A 42 -15.07 11.39 0.96
C GLU A 42 -13.60 11.78 1.14
N ILE A 43 -12.77 10.86 1.65
CA ILE A 43 -11.33 11.06 1.80
C ILE A 43 -10.67 11.30 0.43
N LYS A 44 -10.99 10.48 -0.57
CA LYS A 44 -10.52 10.65 -1.95
C LYS A 44 -10.89 12.03 -2.52
N SER A 45 -12.11 12.50 -2.27
CA SER A 45 -12.56 13.83 -2.69
C SER A 45 -11.77 14.95 -2.01
N LYS A 46 -11.46 14.82 -0.71
CA LYS A 46 -10.61 15.78 0.01
C LYS A 46 -9.16 15.72 -0.44
N MET A 47 -8.60 14.52 -0.59
CA MET A 47 -7.24 14.29 -1.03
C MET A 47 -6.99 14.91 -2.41
N LYS A 48 -7.91 14.76 -3.37
CA LYS A 48 -7.85 15.42 -4.69
C LYS A 48 -7.78 16.95 -4.67
N LYS A 49 -8.21 17.60 -3.58
CA LYS A 49 -8.18 19.07 -3.44
C LYS A 49 -6.85 19.57 -2.89
N ILE A 50 -5.99 18.68 -2.37
CA ILE A 50 -4.72 19.05 -1.78
C ILE A 50 -3.72 19.35 -2.91
N PRO A 51 -3.12 20.55 -2.96
CA PRO A 51 -2.07 20.83 -3.95
C PRO A 51 -0.90 19.86 -3.79
N GLY A 52 -0.46 19.26 -4.89
CA GLY A 52 0.63 18.29 -4.93
C GLY A 52 0.22 16.82 -4.99
N THR A 53 -1.08 16.50 -4.89
CA THR A 53 -1.61 15.13 -5.09
C THR A 53 -1.92 14.87 -6.55
N ARG A 54 -1.55 13.68 -7.06
CA ARG A 54 -1.85 13.18 -8.40
C ARG A 54 -2.45 11.77 -8.34
N ASN A 55 -3.15 11.39 -9.41
CA ASN A 55 -3.69 10.03 -9.61
C ASN A 55 -4.45 9.44 -8.40
N VAL A 56 -5.16 10.28 -7.65
CA VAL A 56 -5.86 9.82 -6.44
C VAL A 56 -6.87 8.73 -6.77
N SER A 57 -6.67 7.55 -6.19
CA SER A 57 -7.44 6.34 -6.48
C SER A 57 -7.85 5.62 -5.19
N THR A 58 -8.78 4.67 -5.32
CA THR A 58 -9.24 3.81 -4.24
C THR A 58 -9.07 2.35 -4.65
N SER A 59 -8.77 1.48 -3.69
CA SER A 59 -8.69 0.03 -3.91
C SER A 59 -10.05 -0.62 -4.05
N LEU A 60 -11.14 0.10 -3.76
CA LEU A 60 -12.47 -0.24 -4.23
C LEU A 60 -12.45 -0.13 -5.75
N GLY A 61 -12.13 -1.26 -6.40
CA GLY A 61 -12.21 -1.36 -7.85
C GLY A 61 -13.61 -0.99 -8.34
N GLN A 62 -13.76 -0.85 -9.65
CA GLN A 62 -15.08 -0.55 -10.20
C GLN A 62 -16.07 -1.66 -9.84
N THR A 63 -17.21 -1.27 -9.29
CA THR A 63 -18.35 -2.15 -9.09
C THR A 63 -18.73 -2.74 -10.43
N ARG A 64 -18.75 -4.08 -10.53
CA ARG A 64 -19.10 -4.76 -11.76
C ARG A 64 -20.50 -5.32 -11.61
N ASN A 65 -21.31 -5.13 -12.62
CA ASN A 65 -22.62 -5.75 -12.67
C ASN A 65 -22.45 -7.27 -12.70
N GLU A 66 -23.08 -7.96 -11.75
CA GLU A 66 -23.16 -9.41 -11.71
C GLU A 66 -24.61 -9.86 -11.88
N ILE A 67 -24.79 -11.07 -12.42
CA ILE A 67 -26.11 -11.70 -12.51
C ILE A 67 -26.30 -12.50 -11.23
N GLN A 68 -27.17 -12.03 -10.34
CA GLN A 68 -27.54 -12.74 -9.13
C GLN A 68 -28.74 -13.65 -9.42
N ILE A 69 -28.62 -14.91 -9.02
CA ILE A 69 -29.67 -15.93 -9.14
C ILE A 69 -30.06 -16.32 -7.73
N ASN A 70 -31.13 -15.71 -7.23
CA ASN A 70 -31.65 -15.91 -5.89
C ASN A 70 -32.66 -17.05 -5.92
N VAL A 71 -32.24 -18.24 -5.49
CA VAL A 71 -33.09 -19.44 -5.50
C VAL A 71 -34.17 -19.31 -4.44
N ASP A 72 -35.42 -19.45 -4.85
CA ASP A 72 -36.55 -19.58 -3.94
C ASP A 72 -36.71 -21.05 -3.57
N TYR A 73 -36.20 -21.41 -2.39
CA TYR A 73 -36.17 -22.80 -1.93
C TYR A 73 -37.57 -23.40 -1.73
N ASP A 74 -38.58 -22.58 -1.43
CA ASP A 74 -39.96 -23.04 -1.25
C ASP A 74 -40.59 -23.38 -2.61
N ARG A 75 -40.48 -22.48 -3.60
CA ARG A 75 -40.92 -22.73 -4.98
C ARG A 75 -40.17 -23.92 -5.60
N ALA A 76 -38.86 -24.00 -5.41
CA ALA A 76 -38.04 -25.09 -5.90
C ALA A 76 -38.46 -26.45 -5.31
N SER A 77 -38.72 -26.50 -4.01
CA SER A 77 -39.14 -27.74 -3.32
C SER A 77 -40.51 -28.22 -3.79
N LEU A 78 -41.48 -27.31 -3.95
CA LEU A 78 -42.82 -27.65 -4.45
C LEU A 78 -42.80 -28.25 -5.86
N LEU A 79 -41.88 -27.80 -6.71
CA LEU A 79 -41.73 -28.29 -8.09
C LEU A 79 -40.71 -29.44 -8.21
N GLY A 80 -40.17 -29.92 -7.09
CA GLY A 80 -39.22 -31.03 -7.05
C GLY A 80 -37.87 -30.72 -7.69
N VAL A 81 -37.44 -29.45 -7.68
CA VAL A 81 -36.15 -29.02 -8.23
C VAL A 81 -35.15 -28.85 -7.08
N SER A 82 -34.02 -29.55 -7.17
CA SER A 82 -32.96 -29.41 -6.16
C SER A 82 -32.05 -28.21 -6.47
N ALA A 83 -31.51 -27.57 -5.43
CA ALA A 83 -30.50 -26.53 -5.58
C ALA A 83 -29.27 -27.02 -6.36
N GLY A 84 -28.88 -28.28 -6.20
CA GLY A 84 -27.79 -28.89 -6.97
C GLY A 84 -28.09 -28.99 -8.47
N SER A 85 -29.34 -29.32 -8.83
CA SER A 85 -29.79 -29.34 -10.23
C SER A 85 -29.79 -27.94 -10.84
N ILE A 86 -30.20 -26.93 -10.07
CA ILE A 86 -30.17 -25.52 -10.48
C ILE A 86 -28.70 -25.10 -10.72
N SER A 87 -27.83 -25.32 -9.74
CA SER A 87 -26.41 -24.92 -9.82
C SER A 87 -25.69 -25.58 -10.99
N THR A 88 -25.88 -26.88 -11.22
CA THR A 88 -25.23 -27.59 -12.34
C THR A 88 -25.76 -27.13 -13.70
N THR A 89 -27.07 -26.92 -13.83
CA THR A 89 -27.69 -26.43 -15.07
C THR A 89 -27.23 -25.00 -15.40
N VAL A 90 -27.18 -24.12 -14.40
CA VAL A 90 -26.71 -22.74 -14.55
C VAL A 90 -25.22 -22.71 -14.87
N ALA A 91 -24.39 -23.47 -14.13
CA ALA A 91 -22.95 -23.54 -14.37
C ALA A 91 -22.64 -24.06 -15.78
N GLY A 92 -23.34 -25.11 -16.23
CA GLY A 92 -23.20 -25.63 -17.57
C GLY A 92 -23.65 -24.65 -18.66
N ALA A 93 -24.70 -23.86 -18.41
CA ALA A 93 -25.13 -22.81 -19.32
C ALA A 93 -24.10 -21.66 -19.41
N MET A 94 -23.52 -21.25 -18.27
CA MET A 94 -22.63 -20.09 -18.15
C MET A 94 -21.17 -20.38 -18.54
N TYR A 95 -20.57 -21.41 -17.96
CA TYR A 95 -19.17 -21.78 -18.17
C TYR A 95 -19.00 -22.77 -19.33
N GLY A 96 -20.08 -23.46 -19.68
CA GLY A 96 -20.08 -24.51 -20.67
C GLY A 96 -19.83 -25.89 -20.09
N ILE A 97 -20.30 -26.91 -20.80
CA ILE A 97 -20.07 -28.31 -20.50
C ILE A 97 -19.22 -28.89 -21.62
N GLU A 98 -18.09 -29.48 -21.27
CA GLU A 98 -17.30 -30.27 -22.22
C GLU A 98 -18.09 -31.52 -22.59
N VAL A 99 -18.48 -31.62 -23.86
CA VAL A 99 -19.31 -32.72 -24.35
C VAL A 99 -18.50 -33.78 -25.07
N THR A 100 -17.36 -33.40 -25.65
CA THR A 100 -16.42 -34.29 -26.33
C THR A 100 -15.08 -33.58 -26.53
N GLN A 101 -14.09 -34.33 -27.02
CA GLN A 101 -12.79 -33.81 -27.42
C GLN A 101 -12.58 -34.12 -28.90
N PHE A 102 -12.06 -33.15 -29.63
CA PHE A 102 -11.68 -33.29 -31.03
C PHE A 102 -10.16 -33.37 -31.11
N THR A 103 -9.63 -34.46 -31.65
CA THR A 103 -8.18 -34.63 -31.83
C THR A 103 -7.76 -34.12 -33.20
N ASP A 104 -6.86 -33.14 -33.24
CA ASP A 104 -6.21 -32.67 -34.45
C ASP A 104 -4.70 -32.96 -34.36
N GLY A 105 -4.25 -34.01 -35.05
CA GLY A 105 -2.88 -34.51 -34.96
C GLY A 105 -2.52 -35.02 -33.57
N LEU A 106 -1.70 -34.26 -32.84
CA LEU A 106 -1.28 -34.55 -31.46
C LEU A 106 -1.95 -33.63 -30.42
N GLU A 107 -2.82 -32.72 -30.85
CA GLU A 107 -3.54 -31.81 -29.96
C GLU A 107 -4.97 -32.31 -29.70
N GLU A 108 -5.38 -32.31 -28.42
CA GLU A 108 -6.75 -32.56 -28.01
C GLU A 108 -7.45 -31.23 -27.74
N ILE A 109 -8.52 -30.95 -28.48
CA ILE A 109 -9.29 -29.71 -28.41
C ILE A 109 -10.65 -30.00 -27.77
N PRO A 110 -10.96 -29.46 -26.57
CA PRO A 110 -12.24 -29.70 -25.92
C PRO A 110 -13.38 -28.99 -26.66
N VAL A 111 -14.44 -29.74 -26.97
CA VAL A 111 -15.68 -29.21 -27.55
C VAL A 111 -16.65 -28.92 -26.41
N THR A 112 -16.93 -27.64 -26.19
CA THR A 112 -17.77 -27.17 -25.09
C THR A 112 -19.12 -26.66 -25.58
N LEU A 113 -20.20 -27.18 -25.01
CA LEU A 113 -21.56 -26.66 -25.19
C LEU A 113 -21.84 -25.58 -24.13
N LYS A 114 -22.14 -24.36 -24.56
CA LYS A 114 -22.50 -23.24 -23.66
C LYS A 114 -23.64 -22.42 -24.23
N LEU A 115 -24.37 -21.74 -23.35
CA LEU A 115 -25.41 -20.80 -23.75
C LEU A 115 -24.76 -19.53 -24.32
N ASP A 116 -25.33 -19.01 -25.41
CA ASP A 116 -24.84 -17.75 -25.98
C ASP A 116 -25.31 -16.54 -25.15
N MET A 117 -24.39 -16.02 -24.34
CA MET A 117 -24.62 -14.96 -23.36
C MET A 117 -24.06 -13.59 -23.79
N LYS A 118 -23.70 -13.41 -25.07
CA LYS A 118 -22.98 -12.21 -25.54
C LYS A 118 -23.84 -10.93 -25.65
N ASN A 119 -25.16 -11.03 -25.55
CA ASN A 119 -26.08 -9.92 -25.82
C ASN A 119 -26.93 -9.53 -24.61
N SER A 120 -27.61 -8.39 -24.69
CA SER A 120 -28.57 -7.88 -23.70
C SER A 120 -29.72 -8.86 -23.35
N GLU A 121 -29.91 -9.92 -24.14
CA GLU A 121 -30.90 -10.98 -23.91
C GLU A 121 -30.42 -12.10 -22.97
N ALA A 122 -29.17 -12.06 -22.49
CA ALA A 122 -28.60 -13.07 -21.60
C ALA A 122 -29.53 -13.44 -20.42
N ILE A 123 -30.15 -12.45 -19.80
CA ILE A 123 -31.09 -12.66 -18.68
C ILE A 123 -32.38 -13.32 -19.14
N GLN A 124 -32.92 -12.93 -20.29
CA GLN A 124 -34.15 -13.54 -20.81
C GLN A 124 -33.91 -15.01 -21.16
N LYS A 125 -32.73 -15.32 -21.69
CA LYS A 125 -32.29 -16.70 -21.95
C LYS A 125 -32.14 -17.50 -20.67
N LEU A 126 -31.51 -16.94 -19.63
CA LEU A 126 -31.42 -17.57 -18.30
C LEU A 126 -32.80 -17.80 -17.67
N LYS A 127 -33.71 -16.83 -17.75
CA LYS A 127 -35.08 -16.97 -17.22
C LYS A 127 -35.84 -18.15 -17.84
N ARG A 128 -35.58 -18.44 -19.12
CA ARG A 128 -36.20 -19.56 -19.86
C ARG A 128 -35.41 -20.86 -19.76
N LEU A 129 -34.23 -20.86 -19.14
CA LEU A 129 -33.38 -22.04 -18.98
C LEU A 129 -34.17 -23.13 -18.25
N LYS A 130 -34.17 -24.33 -18.82
CA LYS A 130 -34.93 -25.45 -18.28
C LYS A 130 -34.07 -26.26 -17.32
N VAL A 131 -34.47 -26.31 -16.05
CA VAL A 131 -33.88 -27.15 -15.02
C VAL A 131 -34.74 -28.40 -14.88
N MET A 132 -34.10 -29.57 -14.83
CA MET A 132 -34.80 -30.84 -14.69
C MET A 132 -35.19 -31.09 -13.23
N SER A 133 -36.48 -31.31 -12.97
CA SER A 133 -36.99 -31.80 -11.68
C SER A 133 -36.58 -33.24 -11.42
N VAL A 134 -36.60 -33.68 -10.16
CA VAL A 134 -36.49 -35.08 -9.75
C VAL A 134 -37.51 -35.96 -10.49
N ASN A 135 -38.68 -35.41 -10.80
CA ASN A 135 -39.75 -36.10 -11.54
C ASN A 135 -39.56 -36.08 -13.07
N ARG A 136 -38.38 -35.66 -13.56
CA ARG A 136 -38.05 -35.49 -15.00
C ARG A 136 -38.94 -34.49 -15.75
N ILE A 137 -39.50 -33.53 -15.03
CA ILE A 137 -40.27 -32.43 -15.60
C ILE A 137 -39.35 -31.22 -15.79
N PRO A 138 -39.25 -30.62 -16.99
CA PRO A 138 -38.44 -29.44 -17.23
C PRO A 138 -39.15 -28.16 -16.76
N ILE A 139 -38.59 -27.49 -15.76
CA ILE A 139 -39.14 -26.27 -15.15
C ILE A 139 -38.26 -25.08 -15.55
N ALA A 140 -38.86 -23.92 -15.80
CA ALA A 140 -38.06 -22.73 -16.14
C ALA A 140 -37.35 -22.21 -14.88
N LEU A 141 -36.11 -21.74 -15.04
CA LEU A 141 -35.34 -21.20 -13.93
C LEU A 141 -36.06 -20.04 -13.23
N ASN A 142 -36.79 -19.21 -13.97
CA ASN A 142 -37.60 -18.11 -13.41
C ASN A 142 -38.77 -18.58 -12.52
N ASP A 143 -39.20 -19.84 -12.63
CA ASP A 143 -40.26 -20.38 -11.79
C ASP A 143 -39.74 -20.77 -10.38
N VAL A 144 -38.42 -20.90 -10.22
CA VAL A 144 -37.76 -21.38 -8.99
C VAL A 144 -36.65 -20.46 -8.48
N ALA A 145 -36.30 -19.41 -9.22
CA ALA A 145 -35.29 -18.44 -8.83
C ALA A 145 -35.58 -17.06 -9.44
N ASP A 146 -35.26 -16.01 -8.69
CA ASP A 146 -35.32 -14.63 -9.14
C ASP A 146 -33.95 -14.23 -9.69
N ILE A 147 -33.94 -13.69 -10.91
CA ILE A 147 -32.71 -13.35 -11.65
C ILE A 147 -32.67 -11.85 -11.89
N GLU A 148 -31.65 -11.20 -11.33
CA GLU A 148 -31.45 -9.76 -11.41
C GLU A 148 -30.00 -9.38 -11.73
N ILE A 149 -29.81 -8.18 -12.27
CA ILE A 149 -28.49 -7.56 -12.35
C ILE A 149 -28.33 -6.70 -11.12
N ALA A 150 -27.36 -7.04 -10.29
CA ALA A 150 -27.00 -6.24 -9.14
C ALA A 150 -25.53 -5.81 -9.23
N PRO A 151 -25.17 -4.68 -8.62
CA PRO A 151 -23.77 -4.33 -8.40
C PRO A 151 -23.09 -5.41 -7.54
N GLY A 152 -22.08 -6.07 -8.09
CA GLY A 152 -21.23 -7.03 -7.40
C GLY A 152 -19.88 -6.43 -7.03
N GLN A 153 -19.35 -6.83 -5.89
CA GLN A 153 -18.02 -6.44 -5.47
C GLN A 153 -16.98 -7.30 -6.19
N SER A 154 -16.17 -6.69 -7.05
CA SER A 154 -15.15 -7.41 -7.82
C SER A 154 -14.07 -8.05 -6.94
N PHE A 155 -13.68 -7.37 -5.85
CA PHE A 155 -12.62 -7.79 -4.94
C PHE A 155 -12.89 -7.30 -3.52
N ILE A 156 -12.57 -8.13 -2.53
CA ILE A 156 -12.53 -7.73 -1.11
C ILE A 156 -11.08 -7.84 -0.65
N TYR A 157 -10.44 -6.69 -0.47
CA TYR A 157 -9.08 -6.63 0.07
C TYR A 157 -9.11 -6.74 1.60
N ARG A 158 -8.13 -7.45 2.15
CA ARG A 158 -7.97 -7.62 3.60
C ARG A 158 -6.50 -7.46 3.98
N LYS A 159 -6.27 -6.75 5.06
CA LYS A 159 -4.97 -6.60 5.72
C LYS A 159 -5.17 -7.01 7.18
N ASP A 160 -4.30 -7.87 7.67
CA ASP A 160 -4.38 -8.40 9.05
C ASP A 160 -5.77 -8.96 9.42
N PHE A 161 -6.39 -9.68 8.48
CA PHE A 161 -7.74 -10.26 8.58
C PHE A 161 -8.91 -9.27 8.66
N GLU A 162 -8.67 -7.96 8.66
CA GLU A 162 -9.72 -6.94 8.59
C GLU A 162 -9.95 -6.48 7.14
N ARG A 163 -11.20 -6.22 6.73
CA ARG A 163 -11.48 -5.66 5.40
C ARG A 163 -10.87 -4.27 5.33
N THR A 164 -10.14 -4.02 4.25
CA THR A 164 -9.35 -2.80 4.10
C THR A 164 -9.64 -2.15 2.75
N VAL A 165 -9.95 -0.87 2.77
CA VAL A 165 -10.03 -0.01 1.59
C VAL A 165 -8.90 1.00 1.66
N SER A 166 -8.05 1.03 0.64
CA SER A 166 -6.89 1.91 0.59
C SER A 166 -7.18 3.07 -0.35
N VAL A 167 -7.00 4.30 0.13
CA VAL A 167 -7.00 5.51 -0.70
C VAL A 167 -5.54 5.90 -0.93
N SER A 168 -5.12 5.92 -2.19
CA SER A 168 -3.73 6.22 -2.57
C SER A 168 -3.66 7.48 -3.43
N THR A 169 -2.56 8.20 -3.31
CA THR A 169 -2.21 9.32 -4.19
C THR A 169 -0.74 9.26 -4.52
N ASP A 170 -0.41 9.56 -5.77
CA ASP A 170 0.96 9.89 -6.16
C ASP A 170 1.24 11.35 -5.75
N MET A 171 2.50 11.68 -5.53
CA MET A 171 2.92 13.04 -5.18
C MET A 171 3.64 13.71 -6.34
N ASP A 172 3.54 15.04 -6.43
CA ASP A 172 4.37 15.86 -7.31
C ASP A 172 5.81 15.93 -6.78
N GLU A 173 6.80 16.04 -7.68
CA GLU A 173 8.24 16.06 -7.35
C GLU A 173 8.64 17.13 -6.32
N ASN A 174 7.86 18.22 -6.20
CA ASN A 174 8.12 19.33 -5.28
C ASN A 174 7.26 19.30 -4.01
N THR A 175 6.52 18.22 -3.75
CA THR A 175 5.59 18.15 -2.62
C THR A 175 6.09 17.16 -1.58
N ASP A 176 6.20 17.61 -0.33
CA ASP A 176 6.55 16.74 0.80
C ASP A 176 5.31 15.94 1.27
N ALA A 177 5.48 14.62 1.41
CA ALA A 177 4.45 13.72 1.92
C ALA A 177 3.93 14.13 3.30
N SER A 178 4.80 14.68 4.16
CA SER A 178 4.47 15.18 5.49
C SER A 178 3.48 16.34 5.43
N ASP A 179 3.60 17.21 4.42
CA ASP A 179 2.71 18.34 4.21
C ASP A 179 1.32 17.89 3.73
N ILE A 180 1.27 16.90 2.83
CA ILE A 180 0.01 16.29 2.39
C ILE A 180 -0.65 15.58 3.58
N LYS A 181 0.11 14.79 4.35
CA LYS A 181 -0.38 14.11 5.57
C LYS A 181 -0.97 15.10 6.56
N ARG A 182 -0.32 16.24 6.80
CA ARG A 182 -0.83 17.30 7.69
C ARG A 182 -2.15 17.88 7.19
N LYS A 183 -2.22 18.31 5.92
CA LYS A 183 -3.45 18.87 5.32
C LYS A 183 -4.60 17.86 5.26
N LEU A 184 -4.28 16.59 4.99
CA LEU A 184 -5.27 15.52 4.97
C LEU A 184 -5.81 15.25 6.37
N ASN A 185 -4.96 15.20 7.40
CA ASN A 185 -5.39 15.05 8.79
C ASN A 185 -6.30 16.18 9.27
N GLU A 186 -6.05 17.42 8.82
CA GLU A 186 -6.98 18.54 9.06
C GLU A 186 -8.32 18.29 8.38
N GLY A 187 -8.32 17.85 7.12
CA GLY A 187 -9.54 17.54 6.37
C GLY A 187 -10.33 16.34 6.91
N ILE A 188 -9.65 15.33 7.46
CA ILE A 188 -10.27 14.12 8.03
C ILE A 188 -11.06 14.45 9.29
N LYS A 189 -10.66 15.47 10.08
CA LYS A 189 -11.39 15.86 11.29
C LYS A 189 -12.82 16.32 11.04
N ASP A 190 -13.10 16.81 9.82
CA ASP A 190 -14.45 17.24 9.44
C ASP A 190 -15.29 16.10 8.84
N ILE A 191 -14.74 14.91 8.67
CA ILE A 191 -15.43 13.74 8.10
C ILE A 191 -16.15 13.00 9.23
N PHE A 192 -17.41 12.62 9.00
CA PHE A 192 -18.10 11.72 9.91
C PHE A 192 -17.56 10.29 9.72
N ILE A 193 -16.83 9.78 10.72
CA ILE A 193 -16.28 8.42 10.71
C ILE A 193 -17.22 7.54 11.57
N PRO A 194 -17.95 6.58 10.97
CA PRO A 194 -18.78 5.66 11.73
C PRO A 194 -17.97 4.81 12.71
N GLU A 195 -18.60 4.38 13.81
CA GLU A 195 -17.96 3.44 14.74
C GLU A 195 -17.54 2.15 14.03
N GLY A 196 -16.33 1.68 14.36
CA GLY A 196 -15.75 0.48 13.76
C GLY A 196 -14.96 0.69 12.46
N VAL A 197 -14.81 1.95 12.01
CA VAL A 197 -13.84 2.31 10.96
C VAL A 197 -12.57 2.87 11.60
N LYS A 198 -11.44 2.23 11.33
CA LYS A 198 -10.10 2.71 11.72
C LYS A 198 -9.38 3.24 10.48
N ILE A 199 -8.64 4.33 10.67
CA ILE A 199 -7.87 4.96 9.61
C ILE A 199 -6.39 4.89 9.99
N GLU A 200 -5.58 4.32 9.11
CA GLU A 200 -4.14 4.18 9.31
C GLU A 200 -3.39 4.63 8.06
N TYR A 201 -2.24 5.28 8.24
CA TYR A 201 -1.36 5.58 7.13
C TYR A 201 -0.53 4.34 6.79
N SER A 202 -0.32 4.09 5.51
CA SER A 202 0.51 2.99 5.05
C SER A 202 1.30 3.39 3.80
N GLY A 203 2.01 2.43 3.23
CA GLY A 203 2.85 2.63 2.06
C GLY A 203 4.27 3.06 2.41
N ILE A 204 5.05 3.27 1.36
CA ILE A 204 6.51 3.32 1.41
C ILE A 204 7.02 4.51 2.23
N TYR A 205 6.28 5.62 2.24
CA TYR A 205 6.60 6.76 3.09
C TYR A 205 6.53 6.42 4.58
N ASP A 206 5.49 5.68 5.01
CA ASP A 206 5.33 5.31 6.42
C ASP A 206 6.38 4.27 6.83
N ASP A 207 6.64 3.27 5.98
CA ASP A 207 7.71 2.28 6.17
C ASP A 207 9.10 2.94 6.29
N THR A 208 9.35 3.96 5.46
CA THR A 208 10.59 4.75 5.48
C THR A 208 10.71 5.53 6.78
N GLN A 209 9.61 6.16 7.24
CA GLN A 209 9.58 6.92 8.48
C GLN A 209 9.78 6.02 9.72
N GLU A 210 9.17 4.84 9.75
CA GLU A 210 9.40 3.85 10.80
C GLU A 210 10.86 3.38 10.82
N SER A 211 11.42 3.11 9.64
CA SER A 211 12.83 2.74 9.48
C SER A 211 13.76 3.85 10.00
N PHE A 212 13.49 5.11 9.67
CA PHE A 212 14.26 6.25 10.18
C PHE A 212 14.16 6.39 11.70
N GLN A 213 12.98 6.18 12.30
CA GLN A 213 12.84 6.22 13.76
C GLN A 213 13.64 5.11 14.45
N SER A 214 13.59 3.89 13.90
CA SER A 214 14.37 2.75 14.39
C SER A 214 15.87 2.99 14.27
N LEU A 215 16.32 3.55 13.13
CA LEU A 215 17.72 3.92 12.90
C LEU A 215 18.17 5.04 13.84
N ALA A 216 17.38 6.09 14.01
CA ALA A 216 17.70 7.20 14.91
C ALA A 216 17.82 6.72 16.37
N LYS A 217 16.92 5.82 16.80
CA LYS A 217 17.00 5.18 18.12
C LYS A 217 18.28 4.36 18.27
N SER A 218 18.60 3.55 17.26
CA SER A 218 19.82 2.73 17.23
C SER A 218 21.08 3.59 17.24
N MET A 219 21.08 4.70 16.50
CA MET A 219 22.17 5.68 16.46
C MET A 219 22.36 6.35 17.83
N GLY A 220 21.27 6.70 18.51
CA GLY A 220 21.32 7.24 19.88
C GLY A 220 21.97 6.27 20.87
N ILE A 221 21.63 4.98 20.78
CA ILE A 221 22.24 3.92 21.61
C ILE A 221 23.74 3.78 21.26
N ALA A 222 24.07 3.71 19.98
CA ALA A 222 25.47 3.59 19.52
C ALA A 222 26.31 4.80 19.96
N PHE A 223 25.77 6.00 19.86
CA PHE A 223 26.41 7.23 20.32
C PHE A 223 26.69 7.20 21.83
N LEU A 224 25.74 6.71 22.63
CA LEU A 224 25.93 6.54 24.07
C LEU A 224 27.05 5.55 24.39
N ILE A 225 27.10 4.42 23.67
CA ILE A 225 28.17 3.43 23.80
C ILE A 225 29.53 4.04 23.45
N ILE A 226 29.62 4.78 22.34
CA ILE A 226 30.86 5.46 21.92
C ILE A 226 31.31 6.45 23.00
N LEU A 227 30.40 7.26 23.56
CA LEU A 227 30.73 8.17 24.66
C LEU A 227 31.29 7.45 25.87
N VAL A 228 30.72 6.30 26.26
CA VAL A 228 31.21 5.48 27.38
C VAL A 228 32.61 4.92 27.08
N LEU A 229 32.81 4.37 25.88
CA LEU A 229 34.10 3.84 25.45
C LEU A 229 35.19 4.92 25.44
N LEU A 230 34.89 6.10 24.88
CA LEU A 230 35.81 7.23 24.87
C LEU A 230 36.09 7.77 26.28
N SER A 231 35.07 7.80 27.15
CA SER A 231 35.23 8.21 28.54
C SER A 231 36.17 7.27 29.29
N ALA A 232 36.04 5.96 29.05
CA ALA A 232 36.93 4.95 29.61
C ALA A 232 38.36 5.07 29.04
N GLN A 233 38.50 5.30 27.74
CA GLN A 233 39.78 5.43 27.04
C GLN A 233 40.58 6.64 27.52
N PHE A 234 39.95 7.82 27.54
CA PHE A 234 40.60 9.08 27.93
C PHE A 234 40.59 9.33 29.44
N LYS A 235 39.91 8.47 30.21
CA LYS A 235 39.68 8.66 31.66
C LYS A 235 39.13 10.06 32.00
N SER A 236 38.32 10.61 31.10
CA SER A 236 37.79 11.96 31.17
C SER A 236 36.42 12.01 30.51
N LEU A 237 35.46 12.73 31.11
CA LEU A 237 34.13 12.94 30.54
C LEU A 237 34.09 14.15 29.58
N MET A 238 35.01 15.09 29.72
CA MET A 238 35.02 16.32 28.91
C MET A 238 35.58 16.06 27.51
N GLN A 239 36.62 15.23 27.38
CA GLN A 239 37.24 14.96 26.08
C GLN A 239 36.29 14.25 25.08
N PRO A 240 35.52 13.22 25.49
CA PRO A 240 34.49 12.61 24.63
C PRO A 240 33.40 13.59 24.20
N ILE A 241 33.00 14.52 25.06
CA ILE A 241 31.99 15.55 24.72
C ILE A 241 32.55 16.51 23.67
N ILE A 242 33.82 16.91 23.78
CA ILE A 242 34.49 17.74 22.77
C ILE A 242 34.52 17.03 21.42
N ILE A 243 34.82 15.73 21.41
CA ILE A 243 34.75 14.90 20.18
C ILE A 243 33.32 14.87 19.64
N ALA A 244 32.31 14.66 20.51
CA ALA A 244 30.92 14.58 20.08
C ALA A 244 30.39 15.87 19.44
N ILE A 245 30.91 17.05 19.82
CA ILE A 245 30.53 18.34 19.21
C ILE A 245 30.92 18.42 17.72
N THR A 246 31.89 17.62 17.26
CA THR A 246 32.24 17.54 15.83
C THR A 246 31.13 16.92 14.98
N ILE A 247 30.23 16.11 15.57
CA ILE A 247 29.17 15.40 14.84
C ILE A 247 28.08 16.37 14.33
N PRO A 248 27.48 17.26 15.14
CA PRO A 248 26.59 18.30 14.62
C PRO A 248 27.25 19.17 13.54
N LEU A 249 28.55 19.43 13.64
CA LEU A 249 29.28 20.22 12.65
C LEU A 249 29.40 19.47 11.31
N ALA A 250 29.64 18.16 11.34
CA ALA A 250 29.63 17.30 10.15
C ALA A 250 28.24 17.27 9.47
N PHE A 251 27.16 17.28 10.27
CA PHE A 251 25.79 17.30 9.74
C PHE A 251 25.50 18.55 8.89
N VAL A 252 26.05 19.72 9.25
CA VAL A 252 25.93 20.95 8.44
C VAL A 252 26.51 20.73 7.03
N GLY A 253 27.64 20.05 6.92
CA GLY A 253 28.25 19.69 5.64
C GLY A 253 27.39 18.75 4.81
N VAL A 254 26.74 17.77 5.44
CA VAL A 254 25.81 16.84 4.77
C VAL A 254 24.59 17.58 4.21
N VAL A 255 23.95 18.43 5.02
CA VAL A 255 22.79 19.22 4.59
C VAL A 255 23.18 20.15 3.43
N PHE A 256 24.33 20.82 3.52
CA PHE A 256 24.82 21.68 2.45
C PHE A 256 25.10 20.90 1.16
N GLY A 257 25.73 19.73 1.26
CA GLY A 257 25.99 18.85 0.12
C GLY A 257 24.72 18.40 -0.58
N LEU A 258 23.73 17.94 0.19
CA LEU A 258 22.41 17.53 -0.33
C LEU A 258 21.64 18.68 -0.96
N MET A 259 21.76 19.89 -0.40
CA MET A 259 21.12 21.09 -0.96
C MET A 259 21.71 21.44 -2.34
N ILE A 260 23.03 21.29 -2.52
CA ILE A 260 23.69 21.52 -3.82
C ILE A 260 23.29 20.46 -4.84
N THR A 261 23.30 19.18 -4.43
CA THR A 261 22.96 18.07 -5.34
C THR A 261 21.46 17.91 -5.58
N ARG A 262 20.62 18.60 -4.79
CA ARG A 262 19.15 18.51 -4.79
C ARG A 262 18.65 17.08 -4.58
N VAL A 263 19.37 16.29 -3.79
CA VAL A 263 18.98 14.93 -3.44
C VAL A 263 18.28 14.95 -2.08
N ALA A 264 17.13 14.28 -1.99
CA ALA A 264 16.39 14.17 -0.74
C ALA A 264 17.18 13.38 0.33
N PHE A 265 16.94 13.67 1.61
CA PHE A 265 17.55 12.93 2.70
C PHE A 265 16.86 11.55 2.84
N GLY A 266 17.43 10.54 2.18
CA GLY A 266 16.97 9.15 2.25
C GLY A 266 17.87 8.24 3.09
N LEU A 267 17.54 6.94 3.14
CA LEU A 267 18.34 5.92 3.85
C LEU A 267 19.81 5.88 3.38
N MET A 268 20.04 6.06 2.07
CA MET A 268 21.40 6.15 1.51
C MET A 268 22.18 7.35 2.07
N ALA A 269 21.54 8.52 2.17
CA ALA A 269 22.15 9.70 2.76
C ALA A 269 22.43 9.49 4.27
N PHE A 270 21.56 8.76 4.96
CA PHE A 270 21.76 8.39 6.35
C PHE A 270 22.97 7.46 6.54
N PHE A 271 23.16 6.44 5.69
CA PHE A 271 24.36 5.62 5.73
C PHE A 271 25.64 6.43 5.45
N GLY A 272 25.56 7.37 4.50
CA GLY A 272 26.64 8.33 4.25
C GLY A 272 26.98 9.20 5.47
N LEU A 273 25.96 9.69 6.19
CA LEU A 273 26.12 10.44 7.43
C LEU A 273 26.81 9.60 8.53
N VAL A 274 26.43 8.34 8.68
CA VAL A 274 27.06 7.43 9.66
C VAL A 274 28.53 7.19 9.31
N ALA A 275 28.84 6.93 8.04
CA ALA A 275 30.22 6.75 7.58
C ALA A 275 31.07 8.02 7.79
N LEU A 276 30.54 9.19 7.41
CA LEU A 276 31.20 10.48 7.62
C LEU A 276 31.45 10.75 9.10
N THR A 277 30.47 10.47 9.96
CA THR A 277 30.59 10.63 11.41
C THR A 277 31.74 9.79 11.96
N GLY A 278 31.90 8.56 11.47
CA GLY A 278 33.02 7.69 11.87
C GLY A 278 34.39 8.27 11.52
N VAL A 279 34.54 8.84 10.32
CA VAL A 279 35.80 9.48 9.89
C VAL A 279 36.11 10.71 10.75
N VAL A 280 35.14 11.62 10.91
CA VAL A 280 35.33 12.86 11.67
C VAL A 280 35.64 12.57 13.15
N VAL A 281 34.95 11.59 13.74
CA VAL A 281 35.21 11.16 15.13
C VAL A 281 36.60 10.54 15.25
N ASN A 282 37.03 9.71 14.30
CA ASN A 282 38.38 9.14 14.30
C ASN A 282 39.47 10.22 14.25
N ASP A 283 39.32 11.22 13.38
CA ASP A 283 40.29 12.32 13.27
C ASP A 283 40.36 13.13 14.57
N ALA A 284 39.21 13.39 15.21
CA ALA A 284 39.15 14.05 16.50
C ALA A 284 39.78 13.22 17.64
N ILE A 285 39.60 11.89 17.63
CA ILE A 285 40.23 10.98 18.59
C ILE A 285 41.76 11.02 18.45
N VAL A 286 42.27 10.94 17.22
CA VAL A 286 43.72 10.97 16.95
C VAL A 286 44.33 12.30 17.41
N LEU A 287 43.69 13.43 17.07
CA LEU A 287 44.15 14.76 17.48
C LEU A 287 44.20 14.89 19.01
N ILE A 288 43.12 14.54 19.71
CA ILE A 288 43.07 14.64 21.18
C ILE A 288 44.05 13.66 21.84
N SER A 289 44.21 12.45 21.29
CA SER A 289 45.22 11.51 21.77
C SER A 289 46.62 12.11 21.68
N HIS A 290 46.96 12.70 20.53
CA HIS A 290 48.26 13.34 20.33
C HIS A 290 48.50 14.50 21.30
N ILE A 291 47.51 15.39 21.48
CA ILE A 291 47.59 16.48 22.46
C ILE A 291 47.81 15.92 23.87
N ASN A 292 47.09 14.86 24.26
CA ASN A 292 47.27 14.22 25.57
C ASN A 292 48.67 13.63 25.74
N ASP A 293 49.25 13.06 24.68
CA ASP A 293 50.60 12.48 24.73
C ASP A 293 51.67 13.58 24.88
N LEU A 294 51.60 14.67 24.10
CA LEU A 294 52.47 15.84 24.25
C LEU A 294 52.38 16.45 25.66
N ARG A 295 51.17 16.48 26.24
CA ARG A 295 50.97 16.93 27.61
C ARG A 295 51.58 16.00 28.66
N ARG A 296 51.64 14.69 28.40
CA ARG A 296 52.32 13.71 29.28
C ARG A 296 53.83 13.85 29.19
N GLU A 297 54.35 14.26 28.04
CA GLU A 297 55.77 14.57 27.83
C GLU A 297 56.20 15.91 28.46
N GLY A 298 55.25 16.66 29.03
CA GLY A 298 55.52 17.90 29.79
C GLY A 298 55.36 19.18 28.99
N ILE A 299 54.87 19.11 27.75
CA ILE A 299 54.64 20.29 26.92
C ILE A 299 53.45 21.11 27.49
N PRO A 300 53.59 22.44 27.64
CA PRO A 300 52.51 23.33 28.07
C PRO A 300 51.26 23.20 27.19
N TYR A 301 50.07 23.35 27.78
CA TYR A 301 48.77 23.14 27.09
C TYR A 301 48.62 23.95 25.79
N LEU A 302 49.07 25.21 25.76
CA LEU A 302 49.00 26.06 24.58
C LEU A 302 49.96 25.62 23.47
N GLU A 303 51.15 25.13 23.84
CA GLU A 303 52.13 24.62 22.88
C GLU A 303 51.75 23.23 22.36
N ALA A 304 51.00 22.45 23.14
CA ALA A 304 50.52 21.13 22.73
C ALA A 304 49.33 21.16 21.75
N ILE A 305 48.68 22.32 21.55
CA ILE A 305 47.51 22.49 20.64
C ILE A 305 47.92 23.03 19.27
N ILE A 306 49.08 23.70 19.19
CA ILE A 306 49.65 24.31 17.97
C ILE A 306 50.41 23.25 17.18
#